data_AF-A0AAU5K962-F1
#
_entry.id   AF-A0AAU5K962-F1
#
_cell.length_a   1.000
_cell.length_b   1.000
_cell.length_c   1.000
_cell.angle_alpha   90.00
_cell.angle_beta   90.00
_cell.angle_gamma   90.00
#
_symmetry.space_group_name_H-M   'P 1'
#
loop_
_entity.id
_entity.type
_entity.pdbx_description
1 polymer ?
#
loop_
_entity_poly.entity_id
_entity_poly.type
_entity_poly.pdbx_seq_one_letter_code
_entity_poly.pdbx_strand_id
1 'polypeptide(L)'
;MAQIFISHSSKGDPLAGRLRDRLVEGLRARNHDVRVDVEALRPGQDWCPVLYTWLAECDAAIILFNEAALDSHWVMREVNILMWRRALNPSLLVVPVLVGDVTSNDLRDKGFTDVLPVQVARLAPGACQDDDLGRLADSVLREFADLPDLRAGEDHMRSWISKIATYLKQTADQGVLTEVARALGVPEADLGNVNALAGGCTFLAHQLLGTSNSAGLRRAINAIAPHIDPGKLGQLVAQITPTWINAEAARRIIPPPAQSERRAVLLNACEQTTAGQYVDRAMCLQFHLYHFEAAGGIPLGEDTAAELLDQCVESVRGLIRFPPTARPAQFRPRAEELHCLSIDVSAVRPAVVAEVLQRLHDLFPWLLIILLTGDSVPDAATVGEWKVDDLVVLSPLLAEEAEFGGYQLTQDLKNLLNRLNGQWR
;
A
#
# COMPACT_ATOMS: atom_id res chain seq x y z
N MET A 1 21.16 -17.02 2.68
CA MET A 1 21.37 -16.30 1.41
C MET A 1 20.13 -15.48 1.15
N ALA A 2 20.24 -14.16 1.24
CA ALA A 2 19.14 -13.24 1.02
C ALA A 2 19.08 -12.77 -0.44
N GLN A 3 17.87 -12.46 -0.93
CA GLN A 3 17.64 -11.86 -2.24
C GLN A 3 17.60 -10.34 -2.12
N ILE A 4 18.54 -9.65 -2.76
CA ILE A 4 18.68 -8.19 -2.64
C ILE A 4 18.31 -7.56 -3.96
N PHE A 5 17.32 -6.67 -3.95
CA PHE A 5 16.92 -5.91 -5.13
C PHE A 5 17.59 -4.53 -5.16
N ILE A 6 18.12 -4.10 -6.31
CA ILE A 6 18.69 -2.77 -6.48
C ILE A 6 17.88 -1.99 -7.51
N SER A 7 17.04 -1.06 -7.03
CA SER A 7 16.34 -0.08 -7.85
C SER A 7 17.30 1.05 -8.23
N HIS A 8 17.36 1.39 -9.52
CA HIS A 8 18.20 2.47 -10.02
C HIS A 8 17.72 2.98 -11.37
N SER A 9 18.19 4.17 -11.79
CA SER A 9 18.09 4.63 -13.17
C SER A 9 19.45 4.50 -13.85
N SER A 10 19.49 3.85 -15.02
CA SER A 10 20.70 3.70 -15.84
C SER A 10 20.99 4.91 -16.73
N LYS A 11 20.15 5.95 -16.69
CA LYS A 11 20.25 7.10 -17.60
C LYS A 11 21.22 8.15 -17.07
N GLY A 12 22.25 8.43 -17.88
CA GLY A 12 22.99 9.70 -17.84
C GLY A 12 23.94 9.93 -16.66
N ASP A 13 24.08 8.97 -15.74
CA ASP A 13 24.89 9.14 -14.52
C ASP A 13 25.92 8.01 -14.32
N PRO A 14 27.17 8.22 -14.76
CA PRO A 14 28.26 7.27 -14.55
C PRO A 14 28.59 7.01 -13.08
N LEU A 15 28.33 7.97 -12.18
CA LEU A 15 28.60 7.81 -10.75
C LEU A 15 27.65 6.78 -10.14
N ALA A 16 26.35 6.88 -10.44
CA ALA A 16 25.35 5.89 -10.04
C ALA A 16 25.67 4.50 -10.59
N GLY A 17 26.12 4.41 -11.84
CA GLY A 17 26.56 3.16 -12.45
C GLY A 17 27.71 2.50 -11.68
N ARG A 18 28.78 3.25 -11.39
CA ARG A 18 29.92 2.74 -10.63
C ARG A 18 29.56 2.36 -9.19
N LEU A 19 28.70 3.14 -8.53
CA LEU A 19 28.24 2.82 -7.17
C LEU A 19 27.45 1.51 -7.17
N ARG A 20 26.50 1.37 -8.10
CA ARG A 20 25.72 0.15 -8.30
C ARG A 20 26.64 -1.05 -8.49
N ASP A 21 27.62 -0.96 -9.38
CA ASP A 21 28.51 -2.09 -9.69
C ASP A 21 29.32 -2.51 -8.45
N ARG A 22 29.84 -1.55 -7.67
CA ARG A 22 30.50 -1.83 -6.38
C ARG A 22 29.57 -2.48 -5.36
N LEU A 23 28.32 -2.03 -5.27
CA LEU A 23 27.32 -2.63 -4.38
C LEU A 23 26.99 -4.07 -4.81
N VAL A 24 26.83 -4.32 -6.10
CA VAL A 24 26.57 -5.67 -6.66
C VAL A 24 27.73 -6.60 -6.31
N GLU A 25 28.97 -6.20 -6.60
CA GLU A 25 30.17 -6.98 -6.29
C GLU A 25 30.29 -7.24 -4.78
N GLY A 26 30.11 -6.20 -3.96
CA GLY A 26 30.21 -6.29 -2.51
C GLY A 26 29.14 -7.17 -1.86
N LEU A 27 27.91 -7.15 -2.35
CA LEU A 27 26.83 -8.02 -1.88
C LEU A 27 27.04 -9.47 -2.32
N ARG A 28 27.49 -9.71 -3.56
CA ARG A 28 27.83 -11.05 -4.05
C ARG A 28 28.98 -11.68 -3.27
N ALA A 29 30.00 -10.88 -2.94
CA ALA A 29 31.11 -11.32 -2.09
C ALA A 29 30.64 -11.76 -0.68
N ARG A 30 29.50 -11.27 -0.22
CA ARG A 30 28.82 -11.67 1.03
C ARG A 30 27.83 -12.83 0.84
N ASN A 31 27.85 -13.50 -0.31
CA ASN A 31 26.99 -14.63 -0.65
C ASN A 31 25.48 -14.31 -0.65
N HIS A 32 25.13 -13.10 -1.10
CA HIS A 32 23.75 -12.69 -1.37
C HIS A 32 23.39 -12.84 -2.85
N ASP A 33 22.11 -13.12 -3.14
CA ASP A 33 21.57 -13.18 -4.50
C ASP A 33 21.11 -11.78 -4.93
N VAL A 34 21.90 -11.12 -5.76
CA VAL A 34 21.67 -9.72 -6.15
C VAL A 34 20.89 -9.64 -7.47
N ARG A 35 19.74 -8.96 -7.42
CA ARG A 35 18.84 -8.71 -8.53
C ARG A 35 18.94 -7.25 -8.97
N VAL A 36 19.46 -7.04 -10.17
CA VAL A 36 19.68 -5.73 -10.78
C VAL A 36 19.30 -5.78 -12.26
N ASP A 37 18.62 -4.74 -12.71
CA ASP A 37 18.02 -4.67 -14.05
C ASP A 37 19.06 -4.79 -15.19
N VAL A 38 20.32 -4.45 -14.97
CA VAL A 38 21.34 -4.44 -16.04
C VAL A 38 21.75 -5.84 -16.51
N GLU A 39 21.66 -6.86 -15.65
CA GLU A 39 22.24 -8.17 -15.93
C GLU A 39 21.22 -9.23 -16.36
N ALA A 40 19.94 -9.08 -15.99
CA ALA A 40 18.91 -10.07 -16.35
C ALA A 40 18.22 -9.78 -17.67
N LEU A 41 18.45 -8.61 -18.27
CA LEU A 41 17.80 -8.22 -19.52
C LEU A 41 18.69 -8.58 -20.70
N ARG A 42 18.57 -9.82 -21.18
CA ARG A 42 19.11 -10.12 -22.53
C ARG A 42 18.27 -9.33 -23.55
N PRO A 43 18.88 -8.78 -24.61
CA PRO A 43 18.12 -8.22 -25.72
C PRO A 43 17.05 -9.22 -26.21
N GLY A 44 15.79 -8.78 -26.23
CA GLY A 44 14.64 -9.63 -26.58
C GLY A 44 14.00 -10.39 -25.42
N GLN A 45 14.47 -10.20 -24.17
CA GLN A 45 13.76 -10.65 -22.97
C GLN A 45 12.86 -9.55 -22.41
N ASP A 46 11.76 -10.04 -21.88
CA ASP A 46 10.59 -9.34 -21.39
C ASP A 46 10.83 -8.95 -19.92
N TRP A 47 11.18 -7.67 -19.71
CA TRP A 47 11.82 -7.20 -18.48
C TRP A 47 10.86 -6.94 -17.31
N CYS A 48 9.65 -6.45 -17.61
CA CYS A 48 8.68 -6.04 -16.59
C CYS A 48 8.29 -7.15 -15.59
N PRO A 49 7.94 -8.39 -15.99
CA PRO A 49 7.53 -9.48 -15.07
C PRO A 49 8.63 -9.92 -14.14
N VAL A 50 9.86 -9.93 -14.65
CA VAL A 50 11.04 -10.33 -13.89
C VAL A 50 11.27 -9.33 -12.76
N LEU A 51 11.17 -8.03 -13.05
CA LEU A 51 11.27 -6.99 -12.02
C LEU A 51 10.17 -7.09 -10.97
N TYR A 52 8.91 -7.29 -11.35
CA TYR A 52 7.84 -7.46 -10.35
C TYR A 52 8.04 -8.70 -9.47
N THR A 53 8.50 -9.79 -10.07
CA THR A 53 8.85 -11.00 -9.31
C THR A 53 9.96 -10.69 -8.32
N TRP A 54 11.01 -9.96 -8.71
CA TRP A 54 12.07 -9.56 -7.79
C TRP A 54 11.58 -8.62 -6.69
N LEU A 55 10.72 -7.65 -6.99
CA LEU A 55 10.13 -6.75 -5.99
C LEU A 55 9.25 -7.51 -5.00
N ALA A 56 8.59 -8.59 -5.43
CA ALA A 56 7.81 -9.43 -4.54
C ALA A 56 8.69 -10.36 -3.69
N GLU A 57 9.76 -10.89 -4.27
CA GLU A 57 10.60 -11.94 -3.69
C GLU A 57 11.79 -11.43 -2.86
N CYS A 58 12.22 -10.17 -3.06
CA CYS A 58 13.41 -9.67 -2.37
C CYS A 58 13.23 -9.63 -0.85
N ASP A 59 14.31 -10.01 -0.17
CA ASP A 59 14.46 -10.02 1.29
C ASP A 59 14.98 -8.66 1.81
N ALA A 60 15.59 -7.85 0.94
CA ALA A 60 15.96 -6.46 1.20
C ALA A 60 16.12 -5.69 -0.11
N ALA A 61 16.16 -4.36 -0.04
CA ALA A 61 16.31 -3.50 -1.23
C ALA A 61 17.25 -2.32 -1.01
N ILE A 62 17.93 -1.91 -2.08
CA ILE A 62 18.67 -0.66 -2.18
C ILE A 62 18.00 0.20 -3.26
N ILE A 63 17.79 1.49 -2.97
CA ILE A 63 17.23 2.43 -3.95
C ILE A 63 18.27 3.52 -4.21
N LEU A 64 18.77 3.59 -5.44
CA LEU A 64 19.73 4.61 -5.86
C LEU A 64 18.97 5.80 -6.47
N PHE A 65 18.97 6.92 -5.75
CA PHE A 65 18.37 8.18 -6.17
C PHE A 65 19.41 9.11 -6.79
N ASN A 66 19.42 9.18 -8.12
CA ASN A 66 20.02 10.27 -8.88
C ASN A 66 18.93 11.11 -9.56
N GLU A 67 19.30 12.18 -10.25
CA GLU A 67 18.33 13.06 -10.93
C GLU A 67 17.39 12.28 -11.86
N ALA A 68 17.93 11.34 -12.65
CA ALA A 68 17.13 10.54 -13.56
C ALA A 68 16.17 9.56 -12.87
N ALA A 69 16.49 9.11 -11.66
CA ALA A 69 15.63 8.24 -10.86
C ALA A 69 14.45 9.02 -10.27
N LEU A 70 14.66 10.29 -9.92
CA LEU A 70 13.60 11.16 -9.38
C LEU A 70 12.45 11.38 -10.37
N ASP A 71 12.75 11.44 -11.66
CA ASP A 71 11.75 11.62 -12.73
C ASP A 71 11.27 10.28 -13.32
N SER A 72 11.75 9.16 -12.80
CA SER A 72 11.38 7.83 -13.31
C SER A 72 10.09 7.34 -12.69
N HIS A 73 9.01 7.32 -13.48
CA HIS A 73 7.75 6.67 -13.10
C HIS A 73 7.95 5.21 -12.66
N TRP A 74 8.94 4.52 -13.24
CA TRP A 74 9.25 3.15 -12.87
C TRP A 74 9.86 3.07 -11.46
N VAL A 75 10.89 3.86 -11.17
CA VAL A 75 11.51 3.91 -9.83
C VAL A 75 10.45 4.30 -8.78
N MET A 76 9.60 5.29 -9.08
CA MET A 76 8.49 5.66 -8.20
C MET A 76 7.60 4.46 -7.85
N ARG A 77 7.23 3.64 -8.85
CA ARG A 77 6.42 2.45 -8.63
C ARG A 77 7.13 1.40 -7.77
N GLU A 78 8.42 1.16 -8.02
CA GLU A 78 9.25 0.23 -7.23
C GLU A 78 9.34 0.67 -5.77
N VAL A 79 9.64 1.95 -5.54
CA VAL A 79 9.73 2.54 -4.19
C VAL A 79 8.40 2.42 -3.46
N ASN A 80 7.28 2.71 -4.12
CA ASN A 80 5.95 2.58 -3.52
C ASN A 80 5.66 1.15 -3.07
N ILE A 81 6.00 0.14 -3.89
CA ILE A 81 5.85 -1.28 -3.53
C ILE A 81 6.73 -1.62 -2.33
N LEU A 82 8.02 -1.28 -2.37
CA LEU A 82 8.98 -1.59 -1.31
C LEU A 82 8.61 -0.93 0.02
N MET A 83 8.24 0.35 -0.01
CA MET A 83 7.85 1.08 1.19
C MET A 83 6.53 0.56 1.78
N TRP A 84 5.62 0.06 0.95
CA TRP A 84 4.41 -0.60 1.44
C TRP A 84 4.70 -1.96 2.05
N ARG A 85 5.52 -2.80 1.42
CA ARG A 85 5.99 -4.04 2.05
C ARG A 85 6.67 -3.77 3.40
N ARG A 86 7.49 -2.72 3.49
CA ARG A 86 8.15 -2.31 4.75
C ARG A 86 7.18 -1.82 5.82
N ALA A 87 6.11 -1.10 5.46
CA ALA A 87 5.10 -0.67 6.42
C ALA A 87 4.36 -1.84 7.08
N LEU A 88 4.14 -2.92 6.32
CA LEU A 88 3.52 -4.15 6.81
C LEU A 88 4.50 -5.10 7.48
N ASN A 89 5.77 -5.06 7.08
CA ASN A 89 6.84 -5.85 7.64
C ASN A 89 8.06 -4.96 7.94
N PRO A 90 8.15 -4.38 9.15
CA PRO A 90 9.25 -3.50 9.53
C PRO A 90 10.64 -4.14 9.44
N SER A 91 10.72 -5.47 9.42
CA SER A 91 11.97 -6.22 9.24
C SER A 91 12.50 -6.15 7.81
N LEU A 92 11.69 -5.72 6.82
CA LEU A 92 12.17 -5.51 5.46
C LEU A 92 13.12 -4.31 5.41
N LEU A 93 14.41 -4.60 5.22
CA LEU A 93 15.45 -3.59 5.06
C LEU A 93 15.32 -2.93 3.67
N VAL A 94 15.12 -1.62 3.67
CA VAL A 94 15.17 -0.78 2.47
C VAL A 94 16.20 0.31 2.75
N VAL A 95 17.23 0.43 1.91
CA VAL A 95 18.32 1.41 2.07
C VAL A 95 18.27 2.43 0.93
N PRO A 96 17.77 3.65 1.18
CA PRO A 96 17.82 4.74 0.22
C PRO A 96 19.22 5.33 0.14
N VAL A 97 19.71 5.57 -1.08
CA VAL A 97 21.05 6.10 -1.33
C VAL A 97 20.94 7.29 -2.28
N LEU A 98 21.34 8.49 -1.83
CA LEU A 98 21.41 9.67 -2.71
C LEU A 98 22.74 9.69 -3.44
N VAL A 99 22.66 9.88 -4.75
CA VAL A 99 23.81 9.90 -5.65
C VAL A 99 23.89 11.26 -6.34
N GLY A 100 25.11 11.81 -6.42
CA GLY A 100 25.35 13.14 -6.98
C GLY A 100 24.85 14.24 -6.04
N ASP A 101 24.22 15.26 -6.62
CA ASP A 101 23.72 16.44 -5.91
C ASP A 101 22.29 16.28 -5.38
N VAL A 102 21.68 15.10 -5.51
CA VAL A 102 20.33 14.83 -5.01
C VAL A 102 20.27 14.96 -3.49
N THR A 103 19.26 15.68 -3.01
CA THR A 103 19.02 15.95 -1.60
C THR A 103 17.70 15.34 -1.12
N SER A 104 17.51 15.32 0.20
CA SER A 104 16.24 14.92 0.82
C SER A 104 15.08 15.87 0.47
N ASN A 105 15.36 17.12 0.11
CA ASN A 105 14.32 18.04 -0.35
C ASN A 105 13.86 17.65 -1.76
N ASP A 106 14.77 17.24 -2.64
CA ASP A 106 14.39 16.77 -3.98
C ASP A 106 13.50 15.52 -3.91
N LEU A 107 13.79 14.60 -2.98
CA LEU A 107 12.90 13.46 -2.71
C LEU A 107 11.50 13.91 -2.30
N ARG A 108 11.40 14.89 -1.40
CA ARG A 108 10.10 15.44 -0.95
C ARG A 108 9.33 16.05 -2.11
N ASP A 109 10.00 16.91 -2.88
CA ASP A 109 9.40 17.68 -3.97
C ASP A 109 8.93 16.77 -5.12
N LYS A 110 9.60 15.62 -5.28
CA LYS A 110 9.27 14.59 -6.29
C LYS A 110 8.30 13.54 -5.77
N GLY A 111 7.83 13.64 -4.52
CA GLY A 111 6.80 12.74 -3.96
C GLY A 111 7.33 11.46 -3.31
N PHE A 112 8.64 11.34 -3.08
CA PHE A 112 9.24 10.20 -2.34
C PHE A 112 9.22 10.41 -0.82
N THR A 113 8.16 11.01 -0.29
CA THR A 113 8.10 11.42 1.13
C THR A 113 8.22 10.26 2.11
N ASP A 114 7.78 9.07 1.72
CA ASP A 114 7.80 7.88 2.58
C ASP A 114 9.19 7.29 2.79
N VAL A 115 10.14 7.69 1.94
CA VAL A 115 11.53 7.27 2.05
C VAL A 115 12.25 8.10 3.13
N LEU A 116 11.79 9.33 3.39
CA LEU A 116 12.46 10.28 4.30
C LEU A 116 12.60 9.82 5.76
N PRO A 117 11.65 9.06 6.35
CA PRO A 117 11.83 8.49 7.69
C PRO A 117 12.91 7.40 7.76
N VAL A 118 13.34 6.86 6.61
CA VAL A 118 14.40 5.86 6.54
C VAL A 118 15.75 6.56 6.47
N GLN A 119 16.74 6.10 7.24
CA GLN A 119 18.07 6.68 7.22
C GLN A 119 18.68 6.58 5.82
N VAL A 120 18.99 7.74 5.24
CA VAL A 120 19.49 7.85 3.88
C VAL A 120 21.02 7.86 3.89
N ALA A 121 21.63 6.98 3.09
CA ALA A 121 23.07 7.03 2.84
C ALA A 121 23.36 8.07 1.73
N ARG A 122 24.40 8.89 1.90
CA ARG A 122 24.76 9.92 0.92
C ARG A 122 26.26 10.15 0.88
N LEU A 123 26.74 10.60 -0.27
CA LEU A 123 28.06 11.22 -0.37
C LEU A 123 28.04 12.59 0.33
N ALA A 124 29.19 13.04 0.82
CA ALA A 124 29.35 14.42 1.25
C ALA A 124 29.24 15.34 0.00
N PRO A 125 28.64 16.54 0.12
CA PRO A 125 28.58 17.49 -0.99
C PRO A 125 29.98 17.77 -1.55
N GLY A 126 30.16 17.62 -2.87
CA GLY A 126 31.46 17.81 -3.55
C GLY A 126 32.40 16.60 -3.55
N ALA A 127 31.99 15.46 -2.99
CA ALA A 127 32.74 14.22 -3.07
C ALA A 127 32.62 13.60 -4.47
N CYS A 128 33.65 13.78 -5.30
CA CYS A 128 33.73 13.27 -6.67
C CYS A 128 34.85 12.22 -6.87
N GLN A 129 35.49 11.76 -5.79
CA GLN A 129 36.60 10.82 -5.88
C GLN A 129 36.16 9.37 -5.67
N ASP A 130 36.89 8.43 -6.30
CA ASP A 130 36.61 6.99 -6.20
C ASP A 130 36.70 6.47 -4.76
N ASP A 131 37.50 7.10 -3.90
CA ASP A 131 37.61 6.75 -2.48
C ASP A 131 36.32 7.04 -1.71
N ASP A 132 35.65 8.17 -2.01
CA ASP A 132 34.40 8.55 -1.35
C ASP A 132 33.27 7.59 -1.75
N LEU A 133 33.24 7.19 -3.02
CA LEU A 133 32.32 6.17 -3.52
C LEU A 133 32.53 4.82 -2.81
N GLY A 134 33.78 4.48 -2.51
CA GLY A 134 34.15 3.26 -1.78
C GLY A 134 33.60 3.28 -0.36
N ARG A 135 33.82 4.38 0.36
CA ARG A 135 33.29 4.57 1.71
C ARG A 135 31.76 4.53 1.75
N LEU A 136 31.09 5.12 0.76
CA LEU A 136 29.62 5.05 0.67
C LEU A 136 29.17 3.61 0.45
N ALA A 137 29.75 2.91 -0.53
CA ALA A 137 29.43 1.51 -0.80
C ALA A 137 29.65 0.64 0.45
N ASP A 138 30.79 0.78 1.12
CA ASP A 138 31.10 0.06 2.37
C ASP A 138 30.11 0.39 3.47
N SER A 139 29.67 1.64 3.58
CA SER A 139 28.65 2.03 4.56
C SER A 139 27.32 1.36 4.28
N VAL A 140 26.86 1.34 3.02
CA VAL A 140 25.62 0.65 2.63
C VAL A 140 25.75 -0.85 2.88
N LEU A 141 26.86 -1.47 2.46
CA LEU A 141 27.10 -2.91 2.58
C LEU A 141 27.13 -3.40 4.04
N ARG A 142 27.47 -2.54 5.01
CA ARG A 142 27.43 -2.88 6.45
C ARG A 142 26.01 -3.15 6.93
N GLU A 143 25.01 -2.44 6.39
CA GLU A 143 23.59 -2.67 6.75
C GLU A 143 23.09 -4.04 6.31
N PHE A 144 23.77 -4.71 5.37
CA PHE A 144 23.42 -6.03 4.83
C PHE A 144 24.24 -7.17 5.44
N ALA A 145 24.96 -6.93 6.54
CA ALA A 145 25.72 -7.97 7.23
C ALA A 145 24.79 -8.98 7.93
N ASP A 146 23.77 -8.49 8.62
CA ASP A 146 22.85 -9.29 9.44
C ASP A 146 21.41 -9.06 9.00
N LEU A 147 21.02 -9.64 7.85
CA LEU A 147 19.65 -9.54 7.37
C LEU A 147 18.73 -10.53 8.11
N PRO A 148 17.53 -10.09 8.54
CA PRO A 148 16.54 -10.99 9.08
C PRO A 148 16.09 -11.99 7.99
N ASP A 149 15.81 -13.23 8.39
CA ASP A 149 15.23 -14.21 7.48
C ASP A 149 13.74 -13.91 7.27
N LEU A 150 13.43 -13.09 6.26
CA LEU A 150 12.05 -12.74 5.92
C LEU A 150 11.24 -13.92 5.38
N ARG A 151 11.88 -15.05 5.03
CA ARG A 151 11.16 -16.26 4.60
C ARG A 151 10.50 -16.97 5.78
N ALA A 152 10.99 -16.71 7.00
CA ALA A 152 10.37 -17.19 8.22
C ALA A 152 9.23 -16.27 8.71
N GLY A 153 9.17 -15.02 8.22
CA GLY A 153 8.13 -14.05 8.54
C GLY A 153 7.00 -14.01 7.50
N GLU A 154 5.86 -13.43 7.86
CA GLU A 154 4.75 -13.23 6.92
C GLU A 154 4.96 -11.97 6.06
N ASP A 155 5.20 -12.15 4.75
CA ASP A 155 5.09 -11.07 3.77
C ASP A 155 3.66 -11.03 3.22
N HIS A 156 2.83 -10.17 3.82
CA HIS A 156 1.41 -10.06 3.50
C HIS A 156 1.14 -9.63 2.05
N MET A 157 1.98 -8.76 1.48
CA MET A 157 1.81 -8.33 0.09
C MET A 157 2.18 -9.46 -0.88
N ARG A 158 3.29 -10.17 -0.63
CA ARG A 158 3.67 -11.36 -1.41
C ARG A 158 2.55 -12.42 -1.35
N SER A 159 1.96 -12.62 -0.16
CA SER A 159 0.81 -13.50 0.02
C SER A 159 -0.39 -13.04 -0.82
N TRP A 160 -0.72 -11.74 -0.83
CA TRP A 160 -1.83 -11.20 -1.62
C TRP A 160 -1.63 -11.36 -3.12
N ILE A 161 -0.44 -11.00 -3.64
CA ILE A 161 -0.05 -11.21 -5.04
C ILE A 161 -0.18 -12.68 -5.41
N SER A 162 0.35 -13.58 -4.56
CA SER A 162 0.32 -15.02 -4.79
C SER A 162 -1.11 -15.58 -4.82
N LYS A 163 -2.01 -15.08 -3.97
CA LYS A 163 -3.44 -15.46 -3.99
C LYS A 163 -4.09 -15.08 -5.32
N ILE A 164 -3.92 -13.82 -5.76
CA ILE A 164 -4.47 -13.36 -7.05
C ILE A 164 -3.87 -14.17 -8.21
N ALA A 165 -2.55 -14.32 -8.26
CA ALA A 165 -1.89 -15.11 -9.30
C ALA A 165 -2.37 -16.56 -9.33
N THR A 166 -2.71 -17.15 -8.18
CA THR A 166 -3.28 -18.50 -8.09
C THR A 166 -4.67 -18.57 -8.71
N TYR A 167 -5.51 -17.55 -8.53
CA TYR A 167 -6.80 -17.48 -9.22
C TYR A 167 -6.63 -17.32 -10.73
N LEU A 168 -5.71 -16.45 -11.18
CA LEU A 168 -5.44 -16.24 -12.60
C LEU A 168 -4.92 -17.51 -13.31
N LYS A 169 -4.12 -18.33 -12.62
CA LYS A 169 -3.62 -19.60 -13.16
C LYS A 169 -4.72 -20.60 -13.51
N GLN A 170 -5.91 -20.47 -12.92
CA GLN A 170 -7.02 -21.40 -13.16
C GLN A 170 -7.65 -21.24 -14.53
N THR A 171 -7.54 -20.05 -15.14
CA THR A 171 -8.06 -19.79 -16.49
C THR A 171 -7.38 -20.67 -17.54
N ALA A 172 -6.10 -21.04 -17.34
CA ALA A 172 -5.24 -21.81 -18.24
C ALA A 172 -5.09 -21.29 -19.68
N ASP A 173 -5.92 -20.34 -20.11
CA ASP A 173 -5.96 -19.75 -21.45
C ASP A 173 -5.10 -18.48 -21.54
N GLN A 174 -4.02 -18.56 -22.32
CA GLN A 174 -3.09 -17.45 -22.54
C GLN A 174 -3.71 -16.30 -23.33
N GLY A 175 -4.69 -16.57 -24.20
CA GLY A 175 -5.43 -15.56 -24.94
C GLY A 175 -6.24 -14.68 -24.00
N VAL A 176 -6.92 -15.30 -23.02
CA VAL A 176 -7.68 -14.58 -21.99
C VAL A 176 -6.77 -13.74 -21.10
N LEU A 177 -5.63 -14.28 -20.67
CA LEU A 177 -4.66 -13.52 -19.87
C LEU A 177 -4.09 -12.32 -20.65
N THR A 178 -3.88 -12.46 -21.96
CA THR A 178 -3.46 -11.35 -22.82
C THR A 178 -4.56 -10.29 -22.96
N GLU A 179 -5.84 -10.68 -23.04
CA GLU A 179 -6.97 -9.75 -23.03
C GLU A 179 -7.07 -8.99 -21.70
N VAL A 180 -6.90 -9.69 -20.58
CA VAL A 180 -6.80 -9.08 -19.24
C VAL A 180 -5.68 -8.03 -19.19
N ALA A 181 -4.50 -8.37 -19.70
CA ALA A 181 -3.37 -7.43 -19.75
C ALA A 181 -3.70 -6.16 -20.55
N ARG A 182 -4.28 -6.31 -21.75
CA ARG A 182 -4.72 -5.18 -22.57
C ARG A 182 -5.77 -4.33 -21.88
N ALA A 183 -6.74 -4.97 -21.21
CA ALA A 183 -7.78 -4.27 -20.46
C ALA A 183 -7.21 -3.40 -19.34
N LEU A 184 -6.12 -3.87 -18.70
CA LEU A 184 -5.35 -3.15 -17.67
C LEU A 184 -4.40 -2.10 -18.25
N GLY A 185 -4.33 -1.95 -19.57
CA GLY A 185 -3.47 -0.96 -20.23
C GLY A 185 -2.01 -1.38 -20.32
N VAL A 186 -1.71 -2.68 -20.22
CA VAL A 186 -0.36 -3.19 -20.49
C VAL A 186 0.00 -2.91 -21.96
N PRO A 187 1.13 -2.23 -22.25
CA PRO A 187 1.54 -1.93 -23.62
C PRO A 187 1.70 -3.20 -24.48
N GLU A 188 1.47 -3.12 -25.79
CA GLU A 188 1.64 -4.27 -26.70
C GLU A 188 3.06 -4.86 -26.65
N ALA A 189 4.08 -4.00 -26.50
CA ALA A 189 5.47 -4.43 -26.32
C ALA A 189 5.67 -5.28 -25.06
N ASP A 190 4.80 -5.09 -24.06
CA ASP A 190 4.83 -5.79 -22.79
C ASP A 190 3.81 -6.92 -22.70
N LEU A 191 3.16 -7.36 -23.80
CA LEU A 191 2.22 -8.49 -23.75
C LEU A 191 2.92 -9.84 -23.83
N GLY A 192 4.13 -9.91 -24.38
CA GLY A 192 4.94 -11.14 -24.35
C GLY A 192 5.17 -11.66 -22.92
N ASN A 193 5.32 -10.72 -21.99
CA ASN A 193 5.44 -10.90 -20.55
C ASN A 193 4.34 -11.79 -19.94
N VAL A 194 3.13 -11.69 -20.46
CA VAL A 194 1.97 -12.45 -19.98
C VAL A 194 2.10 -13.92 -20.38
N ASN A 195 2.70 -14.15 -21.54
CA ASN A 195 2.89 -15.46 -22.16
C ASN A 195 4.21 -16.14 -21.72
N ALA A 196 5.04 -15.47 -20.93
CA ALA A 196 6.28 -16.03 -20.42
C ALA A 196 6.00 -17.22 -19.48
N LEU A 197 6.66 -18.35 -19.75
CA LEU A 197 6.47 -19.67 -19.10
C LEU A 197 6.49 -19.64 -17.55
N ALA A 198 7.15 -18.66 -16.94
CA ALA A 198 7.16 -18.47 -15.49
C ALA A 198 6.86 -17.01 -15.15
N GLY A 199 5.72 -16.75 -14.50
CA GLY A 199 5.44 -15.47 -13.85
C GLY A 199 4.37 -14.57 -14.50
N GLY A 200 3.79 -14.91 -15.66
CA GLY A 200 2.77 -14.08 -16.31
C GLY A 200 1.55 -13.76 -15.43
N CYS A 201 1.06 -14.74 -14.67
CA CYS A 201 -0.01 -14.52 -13.68
C CYS A 201 0.41 -13.64 -12.50
N THR A 202 1.68 -13.73 -12.07
CA THR A 202 2.23 -12.87 -11.01
C THR A 202 2.31 -11.43 -11.52
N PHE A 203 2.81 -11.23 -12.74
CA PHE A 203 2.81 -9.94 -13.42
C PHE A 203 1.41 -9.33 -13.48
N LEU A 204 0.42 -10.10 -13.95
CA LEU A 204 -0.97 -9.65 -14.01
C LEU A 204 -1.55 -9.35 -12.62
N ALA A 205 -1.22 -10.14 -11.60
CA ALA A 205 -1.61 -9.85 -10.22
C ALA A 205 -1.06 -8.49 -9.77
N HIS A 206 0.20 -8.17 -10.10
CA HIS A 206 0.76 -6.83 -9.85
C HIS A 206 0.05 -5.73 -10.64
N GLN A 207 -0.40 -5.98 -11.88
CA GLN A 207 -1.16 -5.00 -12.64
C GLN A 207 -2.56 -4.77 -12.06
N LEU A 208 -3.25 -5.84 -11.62
CA LEU A 208 -4.55 -5.76 -10.95
C LEU A 208 -4.45 -5.00 -9.63
N LEU A 209 -3.37 -5.23 -8.87
CA LEU A 209 -3.11 -4.50 -7.64
C LEU A 209 -2.60 -3.09 -7.91
N GLY A 210 -1.98 -2.80 -9.05
CA GLY A 210 -1.37 -1.48 -9.33
C GLY A 210 -2.27 -0.50 -10.07
N THR A 211 -3.39 -0.96 -10.63
CA THR A 211 -4.24 -0.12 -11.49
C THR A 211 -5.19 0.76 -10.68
N SER A 212 -5.27 2.05 -11.06
CA SER A 212 -6.34 2.97 -10.64
C SER A 212 -7.45 3.08 -11.69
N ASN A 213 -7.34 2.35 -12.81
CA ASN A 213 -8.30 2.39 -13.90
C ASN A 213 -9.46 1.42 -13.65
N SER A 214 -10.50 1.86 -12.95
CA SER A 214 -11.69 1.07 -12.63
C SER A 214 -12.38 0.47 -13.86
N ALA A 215 -12.42 1.21 -14.98
CA ALA A 215 -13.00 0.69 -16.23
C ALA A 215 -12.14 -0.44 -16.84
N GLY A 216 -10.81 -0.30 -16.78
CA GLY A 216 -9.87 -1.35 -17.18
C GLY A 216 -9.97 -2.58 -16.30
N LEU A 217 -10.04 -2.39 -14.99
CA LEU A 217 -10.23 -3.47 -14.01
C LEU A 217 -11.54 -4.24 -14.29
N ARG A 218 -12.66 -3.54 -14.47
CA ARG A 218 -13.95 -4.18 -14.81
C ARG A 218 -13.86 -5.00 -16.10
N ARG A 219 -13.24 -4.46 -17.16
CA ARG A 219 -13.06 -5.19 -18.42
C ARG A 219 -12.19 -6.44 -18.24
N ALA A 220 -11.10 -6.33 -17.48
CA ALA A 220 -10.24 -7.46 -17.15
C ALA A 220 -11.03 -8.57 -16.43
N ILE A 221 -11.87 -8.21 -15.46
CA ILE A 221 -12.66 -9.21 -14.73
C ILE A 221 -13.77 -9.82 -15.58
N ASN A 222 -14.40 -9.04 -16.46
CA ASN A 222 -15.36 -9.60 -17.42
C ASN A 222 -14.71 -10.58 -18.40
N ALA A 223 -13.47 -10.33 -18.82
CA ALA A 223 -12.74 -11.24 -19.72
C ALA A 223 -12.41 -12.57 -19.03
N ILE A 224 -11.99 -12.55 -17.77
CA ILE A 224 -11.62 -13.79 -17.06
C ILE A 224 -12.83 -14.56 -16.51
N ALA A 225 -13.92 -13.88 -16.19
CA ALA A 225 -15.05 -14.46 -15.47
C ALA A 225 -15.67 -15.73 -16.10
N PRO A 226 -15.82 -15.87 -17.43
CA PRO A 226 -16.32 -17.09 -18.05
C PRO A 226 -15.40 -18.31 -17.92
N HIS A 227 -14.14 -18.09 -17.55
CA HIS A 227 -13.08 -19.10 -17.56
C HIS A 227 -12.61 -19.51 -16.16
N ILE A 228 -13.30 -19.06 -15.11
CA ILE A 228 -12.98 -19.38 -13.73
C ILE A 228 -14.22 -19.90 -13.02
N ASP A 229 -14.04 -20.81 -12.07
CA ASP A 229 -15.12 -21.30 -11.22
C ASP A 229 -15.80 -20.12 -10.49
N PRO A 230 -17.16 -20.05 -10.41
CA PRO A 230 -17.86 -18.93 -9.79
C PRO A 230 -17.46 -18.66 -8.33
N GLY A 231 -17.17 -19.70 -7.55
CA GLY A 231 -16.71 -19.54 -6.17
C GLY A 231 -15.32 -18.91 -6.11
N LYS A 232 -14.43 -19.32 -7.01
CA LYS A 232 -13.08 -18.74 -7.17
C LYS A 232 -13.11 -17.33 -7.75
N LEU A 233 -14.04 -17.03 -8.66
CA LEU A 233 -14.29 -15.67 -9.15
C LEU A 233 -14.74 -14.77 -8.01
N GLY A 234 -15.64 -15.24 -7.14
CA GLY A 234 -16.06 -14.49 -5.95
C GLY A 234 -14.89 -14.16 -5.03
N GLN A 235 -13.98 -15.11 -4.84
CA GLN A 235 -12.75 -14.88 -4.08
C GLN A 235 -11.82 -13.87 -4.78
N LEU A 236 -11.61 -13.99 -6.10
CA LEU A 236 -10.80 -13.04 -6.87
C LEU A 236 -11.39 -11.63 -6.80
N VAL A 237 -12.71 -11.49 -7.00
CA VAL A 237 -13.43 -10.22 -6.88
C VAL A 237 -13.19 -9.60 -5.50
N ALA A 238 -13.34 -10.37 -4.43
CA ALA A 238 -13.05 -9.87 -3.08
C ALA A 238 -11.58 -9.43 -2.92
N GLN A 239 -10.63 -10.09 -3.59
CA GLN A 239 -9.21 -9.72 -3.55
C GLN A 239 -8.89 -8.41 -4.29
N ILE A 240 -9.66 -8.03 -5.31
CA ILE A 240 -9.37 -6.87 -6.16
C ILE A 240 -10.30 -5.68 -5.90
N THR A 241 -11.44 -5.89 -5.23
CA THR A 241 -12.37 -4.80 -4.92
C THR A 241 -11.68 -3.58 -4.30
N PRO A 242 -10.76 -3.69 -3.31
CA PRO A 242 -10.14 -2.50 -2.72
C PRO A 242 -9.03 -1.87 -3.58
N THR A 243 -8.73 -2.37 -4.79
CA THR A 243 -7.57 -1.88 -5.57
C THR A 243 -7.82 -0.55 -6.29
N TRP A 244 -9.07 -0.11 -6.43
CA TRP A 244 -9.36 1.25 -6.92
C TRP A 244 -8.92 2.32 -5.91
N ILE A 245 -8.75 1.95 -4.64
CA ILE A 245 -8.15 2.83 -3.63
C ILE A 245 -6.66 3.01 -3.94
N ASN A 246 -6.23 4.28 -3.96
CA ASN A 246 -4.83 4.63 -4.10
C ASN A 246 -3.98 3.95 -3.00
N ALA A 247 -2.99 3.16 -3.42
CA ALA A 247 -2.14 2.37 -2.52
C ALA A 247 -1.35 3.24 -1.52
N GLU A 248 -0.84 4.38 -1.97
CA GLU A 248 -0.07 5.31 -1.15
C GLU A 248 -0.94 5.91 -0.05
N ALA A 249 -2.12 6.40 -0.41
CA ALA A 249 -3.09 6.94 0.53
C ALA A 249 -3.54 5.87 1.53
N ALA A 250 -3.87 4.66 1.07
CA ALA A 250 -4.27 3.55 1.96
C ALA A 250 -3.18 3.19 2.97
N ARG A 251 -1.92 3.07 2.53
CA ARG A 251 -0.81 2.72 3.43
C ARG A 251 -0.65 3.72 4.57
N ARG A 252 -0.95 5.00 4.35
CA ARG A 252 -0.85 6.05 5.40
C ARG A 252 -1.85 5.85 6.55
N ILE A 253 -2.79 4.91 6.44
CA ILE A 253 -3.60 4.47 7.58
C ILE A 253 -2.73 3.77 8.62
N ILE A 254 -1.78 2.94 8.20
CA ILE A 254 -0.95 2.15 9.09
C ILE A 254 -0.02 3.08 9.87
N PRO A 255 0.01 2.99 11.21
CA PRO A 255 0.98 3.74 12.00
C PRO A 255 2.42 3.34 11.65
N PRO A 256 3.33 4.30 11.44
CA PRO A 256 4.76 4.07 11.42
C PRO A 256 5.23 3.31 12.67
N PRO A 257 6.28 2.48 12.56
CA PRO A 257 6.92 1.88 13.72
C PRO A 257 7.33 2.95 14.74
N ALA A 258 7.07 2.71 16.03
CA ALA A 258 7.39 3.60 17.15
C ALA A 258 6.57 4.91 17.28
N GLN A 259 5.50 5.11 16.49
CA GLN A 259 4.54 6.18 16.72
C GLN A 259 3.52 5.80 17.82
N SER A 260 2.90 6.81 18.43
CA SER A 260 1.81 6.68 19.43
C SER A 260 0.71 5.73 18.97
N GLU A 261 0.13 4.99 19.92
CA GLU A 261 -1.07 4.17 19.69
C GLU A 261 -2.30 5.02 19.36
N ARG A 262 -2.31 6.29 19.79
CA ARG A 262 -3.39 7.23 19.49
C ARG A 262 -3.20 7.76 18.09
N ARG A 263 -4.01 7.30 17.13
CA ARG A 263 -3.94 7.75 15.73
C ARG A 263 -5.33 8.09 15.21
N ALA A 264 -5.45 9.28 14.65
CA ALA A 264 -6.62 9.69 13.90
C ALA A 264 -6.24 9.96 12.45
N VAL A 265 -7.14 9.62 11.53
CA VAL A 265 -6.93 9.73 10.09
C VAL A 265 -8.09 10.51 9.48
N LEU A 266 -7.78 11.49 8.65
CA LEU A 266 -8.76 12.26 7.88
C LEU A 266 -8.89 11.68 6.47
N LEU A 267 -10.12 11.31 6.12
CA LEU A 267 -10.49 10.81 4.81
C LEU A 267 -11.64 11.65 4.25
N ASN A 268 -11.44 12.25 3.08
CA ASN A 268 -12.49 12.96 2.35
C ASN A 268 -13.34 11.98 1.53
N ALA A 269 -14.09 11.15 2.25
CA ALA A 269 -15.05 10.21 1.69
C ALA A 269 -16.42 10.41 2.36
N CYS A 270 -17.47 10.09 1.61
CA CYS A 270 -18.86 10.12 2.08
C CYS A 270 -19.33 8.75 2.59
N GLU A 271 -18.77 7.65 2.07
CA GLU A 271 -19.26 6.31 2.36
C GLU A 271 -18.39 5.59 3.40
N GLN A 272 -19.02 5.03 4.44
CA GLN A 272 -18.32 4.19 5.43
C GLN A 272 -17.67 2.96 4.80
N THR A 273 -18.27 2.44 3.73
CA THR A 273 -17.69 1.32 2.98
C THR A 273 -16.38 1.70 2.26
N THR A 274 -16.19 2.97 1.92
CA THR A 274 -14.92 3.49 1.36
C THR A 274 -13.82 3.41 2.42
N ALA A 275 -14.07 3.85 3.65
CA ALA A 275 -13.11 3.70 4.75
C ALA A 275 -12.72 2.23 4.99
N GLY A 276 -13.70 1.32 4.96
CA GLY A 276 -13.43 -0.12 5.07
C GLY A 276 -12.49 -0.62 3.97
N GLN A 277 -12.73 -0.21 2.72
CA GLN A 277 -11.88 -0.58 1.57
C GLN A 277 -10.48 0.03 1.65
N TYR A 278 -10.33 1.22 2.23
CA TYR A 278 -9.05 1.82 2.54
C TYR A 278 -8.25 0.96 3.54
N VAL A 279 -8.89 0.45 4.59
CA VAL A 279 -8.25 -0.46 5.56
C VAL A 279 -7.92 -1.81 4.93
N ASP A 280 -8.88 -2.41 4.22
CA ASP A 280 -8.70 -3.65 3.45
C ASP A 280 -7.50 -3.56 2.52
N ARG A 281 -7.39 -2.43 1.82
CA ARG A 281 -6.26 -2.12 0.95
C ARG A 281 -4.99 -2.04 1.76
N ALA A 282 -4.91 -1.18 2.77
CA ALA A 282 -3.72 -0.95 3.58
C ALA A 282 -3.14 -2.27 4.12
N MET A 283 -4.01 -3.12 4.65
CA MET A 283 -3.69 -4.38 5.31
C MET A 283 -3.55 -5.58 4.36
N CYS A 284 -3.53 -5.34 3.05
CA CYS A 284 -3.44 -6.40 2.03
C CYS A 284 -4.46 -7.55 2.24
N LEU A 285 -5.68 -7.20 2.67
CA LEU A 285 -6.78 -8.13 2.98
C LEU A 285 -6.41 -9.25 3.99
N GLN A 286 -5.50 -8.96 4.91
CA GLN A 286 -5.19 -9.86 6.02
C GLN A 286 -6.18 -9.63 7.17
N PHE A 287 -7.40 -10.13 7.02
CA PHE A 287 -8.51 -9.95 7.96
C PHE A 287 -8.25 -10.44 9.41
N HIS A 288 -7.18 -11.20 9.63
CA HIS A 288 -6.78 -11.65 10.96
C HIS A 288 -5.92 -10.59 11.69
N LEU A 289 -5.43 -9.56 11.00
CA LEU A 289 -4.59 -8.50 11.56
C LEU A 289 -5.38 -7.24 11.90
N TYR A 290 -6.65 -7.17 11.55
CA TYR A 290 -7.46 -6.00 11.87
C TYR A 290 -8.95 -6.30 12.04
N HIS A 291 -9.61 -5.42 12.79
CA HIS A 291 -11.06 -5.30 12.85
C HIS A 291 -11.44 -3.90 12.37
N PHE A 292 -12.59 -3.82 11.70
CA PHE A 292 -13.15 -2.55 11.25
C PHE A 292 -14.62 -2.49 11.61
N GLU A 293 -15.05 -1.36 12.18
CA GLU A 293 -16.45 -1.02 12.40
C GLU A 293 -16.67 0.43 11.99
N ALA A 294 -17.94 0.75 11.77
CA ALA A 294 -18.37 2.11 11.50
C ALA A 294 -19.32 2.59 12.59
N ALA A 295 -19.15 3.84 12.99
CA ALA A 295 -20.09 4.59 13.79
C ALA A 295 -20.62 5.75 12.94
N GLY A 296 -21.91 6.03 13.07
CA GLY A 296 -22.50 7.13 12.33
C GLY A 296 -24.02 7.13 12.36
N GLY A 297 -24.54 8.33 12.13
CA GLY A 297 -25.93 8.73 12.25
C GLY A 297 -25.94 10.21 12.58
N ILE A 298 -26.88 10.97 12.02
CA ILE A 298 -27.02 12.40 12.38
C ILE A 298 -27.50 12.43 13.83
N PRO A 299 -26.74 12.98 14.79
CA PRO A 299 -27.21 13.11 16.17
C PRO A 299 -28.47 13.98 16.16
N LEU A 300 -29.57 13.47 16.70
CA LEU A 300 -30.87 14.17 16.71
C LEU A 300 -31.16 14.86 18.05
N GLY A 301 -30.38 14.56 19.09
CA GLY A 301 -30.55 15.10 20.44
C GLY A 301 -29.97 16.49 20.66
N GLU A 302 -30.32 17.09 21.80
CA GLU A 302 -29.77 18.38 22.26
C GLU A 302 -28.27 18.28 22.62
N ASP A 303 -27.85 17.11 23.13
CA ASP A 303 -26.46 16.79 23.44
C ASP A 303 -25.84 15.92 22.34
N THR A 304 -25.48 16.58 21.23
CA THR A 304 -24.91 15.93 20.05
C THR A 304 -23.59 15.20 20.34
N ALA A 305 -22.81 15.66 21.33
CA ALA A 305 -21.51 15.07 21.67
C ALA A 305 -21.69 13.75 22.44
N ALA A 306 -22.57 13.73 23.44
CA ALA A 306 -22.86 12.51 24.19
C ALA A 306 -23.48 11.43 23.30
N GLU A 307 -24.43 11.79 22.44
CA GLU A 307 -25.10 10.84 21.54
C GLU A 307 -24.10 10.21 20.55
N LEU A 308 -23.24 11.02 19.91
CA LEU A 308 -22.23 10.52 18.99
C LEU A 308 -21.19 9.65 19.71
N LEU A 309 -20.79 10.03 20.92
CA LEU A 309 -19.87 9.23 21.73
C LEU A 309 -20.47 7.86 22.09
N ASP A 310 -21.74 7.82 22.49
CA ASP A 310 -22.42 6.57 22.83
C ASP A 310 -22.53 5.63 21.61
N GLN A 311 -22.84 6.18 20.43
CA GLN A 311 -22.82 5.41 19.17
C GLN A 311 -21.42 4.83 18.89
N CYS A 312 -20.37 5.65 19.05
CA CYS A 312 -19.00 5.18 18.86
C CYS A 312 -18.61 4.09 19.86
N VAL A 313 -18.98 4.23 21.14
CA VAL A 313 -18.71 3.24 22.19
C VAL A 313 -19.39 1.90 21.88
N GLU A 314 -20.63 1.92 21.39
CA GLU A 314 -21.33 0.70 20.98
C GLU A 314 -20.74 0.06 19.72
N SER A 315 -20.29 0.84 18.73
CA SER A 315 -19.54 0.30 17.60
C SER A 315 -18.20 -0.32 18.04
N VAL A 316 -17.47 0.31 18.97
CA VAL A 316 -16.24 -0.27 19.56
C VAL A 316 -16.55 -1.57 20.30
N ARG A 317 -17.67 -1.66 21.01
CA ARG A 317 -18.11 -2.92 21.65
C ARG A 317 -18.29 -4.03 20.61
N GLY A 318 -18.95 -3.73 19.49
CA GLY A 318 -19.13 -4.65 18.37
C GLY A 318 -17.80 -5.13 17.80
N LEU A 319 -16.88 -4.17 17.57
CA LEU A 319 -15.53 -4.38 17.06
C LEU A 319 -14.75 -5.45 17.86
N ILE A 320 -14.78 -5.34 19.20
CA ILE A 320 -14.08 -6.28 20.10
C ILE A 320 -14.93 -7.50 20.48
N ARG A 321 -16.22 -7.53 20.13
CA ARG A 321 -17.22 -8.57 20.46
C ARG A 321 -17.46 -8.76 21.97
N PHE A 322 -17.58 -7.66 22.71
CA PHE A 322 -17.89 -7.71 24.14
C PHE A 322 -19.41 -7.75 24.40
N PRO A 323 -19.88 -8.31 25.54
CA PRO A 323 -21.29 -8.34 25.86
C PRO A 323 -21.84 -6.92 26.12
N PRO A 324 -23.14 -6.66 25.89
CA PRO A 324 -23.78 -5.36 26.12
C PRO A 324 -23.62 -4.83 27.56
N THR A 325 -23.48 -5.72 28.54
CA THR A 325 -23.32 -5.38 29.96
C THR A 325 -21.92 -4.93 30.34
N ALA A 326 -20.93 -5.12 29.47
CA ALA A 326 -19.56 -4.71 29.77
C ALA A 326 -19.43 -3.17 29.75
N ARG A 327 -18.70 -2.61 30.70
CA ARG A 327 -18.41 -1.18 30.73
C ARG A 327 -17.24 -0.85 29.80
N PRO A 328 -17.19 0.35 29.18
CA PRO A 328 -16.09 0.76 28.31
C PRO A 328 -14.70 0.57 28.93
N ALA A 329 -14.54 0.85 30.22
CA ALA A 329 -13.28 0.65 30.95
C ALA A 329 -12.78 -0.81 30.98
N GLN A 330 -13.62 -1.79 30.63
CA GLN A 330 -13.27 -3.21 30.55
C GLN A 330 -12.86 -3.64 29.14
N PHE A 331 -13.03 -2.78 28.14
CA PHE A 331 -12.68 -3.10 26.76
C PHE A 331 -11.17 -3.24 26.63
N ARG A 332 -10.73 -4.32 26.01
CA ARG A 332 -9.31 -4.60 25.75
C ARG A 332 -9.15 -4.97 24.28
N PRO A 333 -8.13 -4.43 23.60
CA PRO A 333 -7.84 -4.83 22.24
C PRO A 333 -7.36 -6.27 22.22
N ARG A 334 -7.52 -6.93 21.08
CA ARG A 334 -6.81 -8.17 20.80
C ARG A 334 -5.35 -7.85 20.50
N ALA A 335 -4.44 -8.61 21.10
CA ALA A 335 -3.01 -8.40 20.92
C ALA A 335 -2.63 -8.57 19.44
N GLU A 336 -1.71 -7.74 18.96
CA GLU A 336 -1.15 -7.81 17.59
C GLU A 336 -2.18 -7.52 16.46
N GLU A 337 -3.39 -7.06 16.80
CA GLU A 337 -4.43 -6.74 15.83
C GLU A 337 -4.76 -5.24 15.86
N LEU A 338 -4.89 -4.62 14.68
CA LEU A 338 -5.31 -3.24 14.52
C LEU A 338 -6.84 -3.13 14.68
N HIS A 339 -7.31 -2.10 15.37
CA HIS A 339 -8.74 -1.89 15.56
C HIS A 339 -9.11 -0.52 15.00
N CYS A 340 -9.93 -0.51 13.95
CA CYS A 340 -10.30 0.69 13.22
C CYS A 340 -11.78 1.02 13.45
N LEU A 341 -12.06 2.28 13.80
CA LEU A 341 -13.41 2.83 13.83
C LEU A 341 -13.51 3.96 12.80
N SER A 342 -14.43 3.85 11.84
CA SER A 342 -14.79 4.99 10.99
C SER A 342 -15.94 5.79 11.60
N ILE A 343 -15.88 7.12 11.53
CA ILE A 343 -16.90 8.04 12.05
C ILE A 343 -17.23 9.06 10.97
N ASP A 344 -18.51 9.17 10.62
CA ASP A 344 -18.99 10.27 9.76
C ASP A 344 -19.10 11.57 10.57
N VAL A 345 -18.27 12.55 10.19
CA VAL A 345 -18.21 13.86 10.81
C VAL A 345 -18.52 14.99 9.83
N SER A 346 -18.94 14.67 8.61
CA SER A 346 -19.20 15.64 7.53
C SER A 346 -20.25 16.70 7.92
N ALA A 347 -21.25 16.30 8.72
CA ALA A 347 -22.32 17.18 9.21
C ALA A 347 -22.16 17.58 10.69
N VAL A 348 -21.01 17.28 11.32
CA VAL A 348 -20.79 17.49 12.76
C VAL A 348 -19.95 18.75 12.99
N ARG A 349 -20.34 19.57 13.98
CA ARG A 349 -19.59 20.78 14.33
C ARG A 349 -18.16 20.43 14.78
N PRO A 350 -17.11 21.15 14.35
CA PRO A 350 -15.72 20.84 14.71
C PRO A 350 -15.46 20.70 16.22
N ALA A 351 -16.06 21.55 17.05
CA ALA A 351 -15.92 21.47 18.51
C ALA A 351 -16.47 20.15 19.08
N VAL A 352 -17.56 19.63 18.51
CA VAL A 352 -18.14 18.33 18.91
C VAL A 352 -17.23 17.19 18.48
N VAL A 353 -16.69 17.25 17.26
CA VAL A 353 -15.70 16.27 16.76
C VAL A 353 -14.49 16.21 17.68
N ALA A 354 -13.92 17.36 18.04
CA ALA A 354 -12.78 17.47 18.94
C ALA A 354 -13.06 16.82 20.30
N GLU A 355 -14.22 17.13 20.91
CA GLU A 355 -14.63 16.56 22.19
C GLU A 355 -14.77 15.03 22.13
N VAL A 356 -15.49 14.52 21.13
CA VAL A 356 -15.72 13.07 20.97
C VAL A 356 -14.40 12.35 20.73
N LEU A 357 -13.54 12.89 19.87
CA LEU A 357 -12.24 12.30 19.54
C LEU A 357 -11.32 12.22 20.76
N GLN A 358 -11.25 13.27 21.56
CA GLN A 358 -10.48 13.28 22.81
C GLN A 358 -11.01 12.22 23.79
N ARG A 359 -12.34 12.18 23.98
CA ARG A 359 -12.97 11.20 24.90
C ARG A 359 -12.78 9.76 24.42
N LEU A 360 -12.84 9.50 23.12
CA LEU A 360 -12.58 8.18 22.54
C LEU A 360 -11.13 7.74 22.76
N HIS A 361 -10.14 8.60 22.52
CA HIS A 361 -8.74 8.24 22.77
C HIS A 361 -8.39 8.10 24.27
N ASP A 362 -9.12 8.78 25.15
CA ASP A 362 -8.98 8.59 26.60
C ASP A 362 -9.58 7.26 27.06
N LEU A 363 -10.69 6.82 26.44
CA LEU A 363 -11.29 5.50 26.71
C LEU A 363 -10.54 4.36 26.04
N PHE A 364 -10.10 4.57 24.80
CA PHE A 364 -9.52 3.57 23.90
C PHE A 364 -8.24 4.10 23.25
N PRO A 365 -7.11 4.18 23.99
CA PRO A 365 -5.85 4.69 23.45
C PRO A 365 -5.29 3.89 22.26
N TRP A 366 -5.73 2.64 22.12
CA TRP A 366 -5.32 1.68 21.08
C TRP A 366 -6.15 1.76 19.78
N LEU A 367 -7.21 2.58 19.77
CA LEU A 367 -8.16 2.64 18.66
C LEU A 367 -7.64 3.59 17.57
N LEU A 368 -7.58 3.10 16.33
CA LEU A 368 -7.37 3.93 15.16
C LEU A 368 -8.72 4.51 14.71
N ILE A 369 -8.81 5.84 14.66
CA ILE A 369 -10.06 6.53 14.30
C ILE A 369 -9.94 7.12 12.89
N ILE A 370 -10.87 6.78 12.01
CA ILE A 370 -10.96 7.30 10.64
C ILE A 370 -12.14 8.26 10.56
N LEU A 371 -11.87 9.55 10.35
CA LEU A 371 -12.86 10.61 10.27
C LEU A 371 -13.23 10.84 8.80
N LEU A 372 -14.48 10.56 8.47
CA LEU A 372 -15.06 10.83 7.15
C LEU A 372 -15.55 12.26 7.10
N THR A 373 -14.98 13.04 6.18
CA THR A 373 -15.20 14.49 6.09
C THR A 373 -16.10 14.90 4.93
N GLY A 374 -16.68 13.93 4.23
CA GLY A 374 -17.43 14.16 3.00
C GLY A 374 -16.48 14.50 1.84
N ASP A 375 -16.90 15.40 0.95
CA ASP A 375 -16.19 15.67 -0.31
C ASP A 375 -14.89 16.46 -0.16
N SER A 376 -14.61 17.02 1.02
CA SER A 376 -13.44 17.90 1.24
C SER A 376 -12.83 17.70 2.62
N VAL A 377 -11.52 17.91 2.71
CA VAL A 377 -10.81 17.95 3.99
C VAL A 377 -11.04 19.32 4.65
N PRO A 378 -11.30 19.38 5.97
CA PRO A 378 -11.39 20.63 6.71
C PRO A 378 -10.11 21.47 6.58
N ASP A 379 -10.24 22.80 6.69
CA ASP A 379 -9.08 23.67 6.65
C ASP A 379 -8.15 23.47 7.86
N ALA A 380 -6.92 23.98 7.76
CA ALA A 380 -5.90 23.82 8.79
C ALA A 380 -6.30 24.45 10.13
N ALA A 381 -7.15 25.48 10.13
CA ALA A 381 -7.66 26.11 11.36
C ALA A 381 -8.62 25.17 12.08
N THR A 382 -9.58 24.59 11.35
CA THR A 382 -10.55 23.60 11.83
C THR A 382 -9.84 22.36 12.36
N VAL A 383 -8.86 21.86 11.61
CA VAL A 383 -8.02 20.73 12.05
C VAL A 383 -7.25 21.08 13.33
N GLY A 384 -6.72 22.30 13.43
CA GLY A 384 -6.01 22.78 14.62
C GLY A 384 -6.90 22.85 15.88
N GLU A 385 -8.21 23.07 15.73
CA GLU A 385 -9.17 23.07 16.84
C GLU A 385 -9.35 21.68 17.46
N TRP A 386 -9.11 20.61 16.71
CA TRP A 386 -9.30 19.24 17.19
C TRP A 386 -8.21 18.81 18.18
N LYS A 387 -7.05 19.48 18.19
CA LYS A 387 -5.94 19.24 19.13
C LYS A 387 -5.52 17.77 19.23
N VAL A 388 -5.44 17.10 18.09
CA VAL A 388 -4.96 15.72 18.01
C VAL A 388 -3.55 15.70 17.44
N ASP A 389 -2.59 15.34 18.29
CA ASP A 389 -1.16 15.39 17.98
C ASP A 389 -0.77 14.47 16.81
N ASP A 390 -1.48 13.35 16.64
CA ASP A 390 -1.21 12.31 15.64
C ASP A 390 -2.30 12.21 14.56
N LEU A 391 -2.86 13.36 14.15
CA LEU A 391 -3.84 13.43 13.06
C LEU A 391 -3.15 13.40 11.68
N VAL A 392 -3.52 12.43 10.85
CA VAL A 392 -2.97 12.26 9.50
C VAL A 392 -4.03 12.54 8.44
N VAL A 393 -3.80 13.53 7.59
CA VAL A 393 -4.59 13.71 6.36
C VAL A 393 -4.11 12.72 5.32
N LEU A 394 -5.00 11.86 4.83
CA LEU A 394 -4.65 10.92 3.77
C LEU A 394 -4.32 11.69 2.49
N SER A 395 -3.21 11.33 1.87
CA SER A 395 -2.77 11.91 0.60
C SER A 395 -2.23 10.80 -0.31
N PRO A 396 -2.50 10.86 -1.63
CA PRO A 396 -3.33 11.85 -2.30
C PRO A 396 -4.80 11.84 -1.83
N LEU A 397 -5.46 13.00 -1.90
CA LEU A 397 -6.87 13.13 -1.56
C LEU A 397 -7.73 12.28 -2.50
N LEU A 398 -8.86 11.80 -1.99
CA LEU A 398 -9.83 11.07 -2.80
C LEU A 398 -10.55 12.07 -3.72
N ALA A 399 -10.45 11.90 -5.04
CA ALA A 399 -11.26 12.71 -5.95
C ALA A 399 -12.74 12.33 -5.82
N GLU A 400 -13.65 13.30 -5.90
CA GLU A 400 -15.11 13.07 -5.81
C GLU A 400 -15.59 12.00 -6.80
N GLU A 401 -15.16 12.11 -8.06
CA GLU A 401 -15.48 11.12 -9.10
C GLU A 401 -14.90 9.73 -8.82
N ALA A 402 -13.79 9.65 -8.05
CA ALA A 402 -13.15 8.38 -7.74
C ALA A 402 -13.95 7.56 -6.73
N GLU A 403 -14.55 8.20 -5.71
CA GLU A 403 -15.41 7.48 -4.75
C GLU A 403 -16.65 6.90 -5.44
N PHE A 404 -17.34 7.72 -6.23
CA PHE A 404 -18.49 7.28 -6.99
C PHE A 404 -18.13 6.16 -7.99
N GLY A 405 -17.00 6.30 -8.69
CA GLY A 405 -16.48 5.26 -9.59
C GLY A 405 -16.12 3.97 -8.86
N GLY A 406 -15.56 4.07 -7.65
CA GLY A 406 -15.26 2.93 -6.77
C GLY A 406 -16.51 2.20 -6.28
N TYR A 407 -17.54 2.96 -5.89
CA TYR A 407 -18.85 2.42 -5.53
C TYR A 407 -19.46 1.65 -6.71
N GLN A 408 -19.52 2.27 -7.90
CA GLN A 408 -20.05 1.63 -9.11
C GLN A 408 -19.27 0.37 -9.47
N LEU A 409 -17.94 0.42 -9.43
CA LEU A 409 -17.09 -0.74 -9.67
C LEU A 409 -17.43 -1.88 -8.70
N THR A 410 -17.56 -1.57 -7.40
CA THR A 410 -17.89 -2.56 -6.37
C THR A 410 -19.23 -3.23 -6.67
N GLN A 411 -20.25 -2.45 -7.04
CA GLN A 411 -21.56 -2.97 -7.40
C GLN A 411 -21.52 -3.79 -8.70
N ASP A 412 -20.80 -3.32 -9.73
CA ASP A 412 -20.62 -4.03 -10.99
C ASP A 412 -19.98 -5.42 -10.77
N LEU A 413 -18.92 -5.49 -9.96
CA LEU A 413 -18.23 -6.74 -9.66
C LEU A 413 -19.11 -7.70 -8.84
N LYS A 414 -19.88 -7.20 -7.87
CA LYS A 414 -20.87 -8.02 -7.14
C LYS A 414 -21.97 -8.54 -8.05
N ASN A 415 -22.50 -7.68 -8.92
CA ASN A 415 -23.56 -8.03 -9.86
C ASN A 415 -23.10 -9.03 -10.92
N LEU A 416 -21.84 -8.99 -11.33
CA LEU A 416 -21.25 -9.98 -12.23
C LEU A 416 -21.38 -11.40 -11.66
N LEU A 417 -21.09 -11.59 -10.37
CA LEU A 417 -21.26 -12.89 -9.69
C LEU A 417 -22.72 -13.35 -9.73
N ASN A 418 -23.66 -12.44 -9.46
CA ASN A 418 -25.09 -12.73 -9.47
C ASN A 418 -25.59 -13.14 -10.87
N ARG A 419 -25.08 -12.49 -11.92
CA ARG A 419 -25.42 -12.81 -13.32
C ARG A 419 -24.95 -14.21 -13.71
N LEU A 420 -23.70 -14.56 -13.37
CA LEU A 420 -23.12 -15.86 -13.72
C LEU A 420 -23.79 -17.02 -12.97
N ASN A 421 -24.27 -16.76 -11.76
CA ASN A 421 -25.02 -17.75 -10.97
C ASN A 421 -26.49 -17.89 -11.39
N GLY A 422 -26.93 -17.20 -12.45
CA GLY A 422 -28.33 -17.24 -12.90
C GLY A 422 -29.33 -16.69 -11.87
N GLN A 423 -28.87 -15.90 -10.90
CA GLN A 423 -29.69 -15.34 -9.82
C GLN A 423 -30.39 -14.03 -10.21
N TRP A 424 -30.38 -13.67 -11.49
CA TRP A 424 -31.12 -12.52 -11.99
C TRP A 424 -32.61 -12.85 -12.08
N ARG A 425 -33.40 -12.18 -11.23
CA ARG A 425 -34.86 -12.06 -11.36
C ARG A 425 -35.22 -10.61 -11.63
#